data_AF-A0A453SBL2-F1
#
_entry.id   AF-A0A453SBL2-F1
#
_cell.length_a   1.000
_cell.length_b   1.000
_cell.length_c   1.000
_cell.angle_alpha   90.00
_cell.angle_beta   90.00
_cell.angle_gamma   90.00
#
_symmetry.space_group_name_H-M   'P 1'
#
loop_
_entity.id
_entity.type
_entity.pdbx_description
1 polymer ?
#
loop_
_entity_poly.entity_id
_entity_poly.type
_entity_poly.pdbx_seq_one_letter_code
_entity_poly.pdbx_strand_id
1 'polypeptide(L)'
;RVYEDEEQWFREIFSGSRKEDAIQNQYEFLVQRMGGPPLFSQRRGHPALIGRHRPFPVTHQAAERWLHHMQQALETTESINPDTKTKMMIFFRHTAYFLVAGNEMTRQTQSVPPCKHATSKPAE
;
A
#
# COMPACT_ATOMS: atom_id res chain seq x y z
N ARG A 1 10.67 -10.79 -8.41
CA ARG A 1 9.33 -10.34 -8.92
C ARG A 1 9.25 -8.82 -8.97
N VAL A 2 8.76 -8.10 -7.94
CA VAL A 2 8.57 -6.63 -8.00
C VAL A 2 9.83 -5.83 -8.38
N TYR A 3 10.97 -6.09 -7.73
CA TYR A 3 12.23 -5.37 -8.01
C TYR A 3 12.92 -5.78 -9.32
N GLU A 4 12.46 -6.87 -9.95
CA GLU A 4 12.95 -7.37 -11.24
C GLU A 4 11.87 -7.23 -12.33
N ASP A 5 10.78 -6.49 -12.06
CA ASP A 5 9.65 -6.37 -12.97
C ASP A 5 10.09 -5.73 -14.29
N GLU A 6 9.72 -6.27 -15.44
CA GLU A 6 10.09 -5.70 -16.75
C GLU A 6 9.47 -4.31 -16.99
N GLU A 7 8.33 -4.03 -16.36
CA GLU A 7 7.61 -2.77 -16.44
C GLU A 7 8.31 -1.68 -15.61
N GLN A 8 9.09 -0.84 -16.29
CA GLN A 8 9.86 0.23 -15.64
C GLN A 8 9.00 1.15 -14.78
N TRP A 9 7.83 1.57 -15.27
CA TRP A 9 6.92 2.47 -14.54
C TRP A 9 6.48 1.90 -13.18
N PHE A 10 6.37 0.57 -13.07
CA PHE A 10 6.00 -0.09 -11.82
C PHE A 10 7.21 -0.27 -10.90
N ARG A 11 8.36 -0.68 -11.45
CA ARG A 11 9.62 -0.77 -10.66
C ARG A 11 9.98 0.56 -10.02
N GLU A 12 9.83 1.67 -10.76
CA GLU A 12 10.20 3.00 -10.30
C GLU A 12 9.44 3.44 -9.05
N ILE A 13 8.22 2.92 -8.83
CA ILE A 13 7.45 3.14 -7.59
C ILE A 13 8.26 2.72 -6.34
N PHE A 14 9.09 1.69 -6.48
CA PHE A 14 9.88 1.12 -5.38
C PHE A 14 11.33 1.60 -5.36
N SER A 15 11.77 2.44 -6.32
CA SER A 15 13.17 2.88 -6.46
C SER A 15 13.76 3.55 -5.22
N GLY A 16 12.94 4.28 -4.45
CA GLY A 16 13.34 4.92 -3.20
C GLY A 16 13.31 3.99 -1.97
N SER A 17 13.03 2.70 -2.13
CA SER A 17 12.93 1.72 -1.05
C SER A 17 13.95 0.60 -1.23
N ARG A 18 14.60 0.18 -0.14
CA ARG A 18 15.45 -1.02 -0.16
C ARG A 18 14.55 -2.26 -0.16
N LYS A 19 14.94 -3.28 -0.95
CA LYS A 19 14.18 -4.53 -1.10
C LYS A 19 13.98 -5.24 0.24
N GLU A 20 15.02 -5.30 1.06
CA GLU A 20 15.04 -6.00 2.34
C GLU A 20 14.07 -5.32 3.33
N ASP A 21 14.07 -3.99 3.38
CA ASP A 21 13.18 -3.24 4.26
C ASP A 21 11.73 -3.38 3.81
N ALA A 22 11.46 -3.35 2.50
CA ALA A 22 10.12 -3.55 1.95
C ALA A 22 9.59 -4.96 2.27
N ILE A 23 10.43 -5.99 2.14
CA ILE A 23 10.11 -7.37 2.54
C ILE A 23 9.77 -7.42 4.03
N GLN A 24 10.61 -6.81 4.89
CA GLN A 24 10.39 -6.78 6.33
C GLN A 24 9.06 -6.12 6.69
N ASN A 25 8.79 -4.95 6.11
CA ASN A 25 7.54 -4.23 6.35
C ASN A 25 6.33 -5.05 5.94
N GLN A 26 6.39 -5.75 4.81
CA GLN A 26 5.29 -6.54 4.30
C GLN A 26 5.03 -7.75 5.20
N TYR A 27 6.01 -8.60 5.47
CA TYR A 27 5.75 -9.83 6.22
C TYR A 27 5.34 -9.52 7.66
N GLU A 28 5.93 -8.52 8.33
CA GLU A 28 5.54 -8.18 9.70
C GLU A 28 4.09 -7.70 9.76
N PHE A 29 3.66 -6.91 8.77
CA PHE A 29 2.26 -6.49 8.66
C PHE A 29 1.33 -7.69 8.44
N LEU A 30 1.69 -8.61 7.54
CA LEU A 30 0.87 -9.79 7.25
C LEU A 30 0.79 -10.74 8.46
N VAL A 31 1.92 -11.01 9.11
CA VAL A 31 1.97 -11.81 10.35
C VAL A 31 1.03 -11.24 11.39
N GLN A 32 1.15 -9.94 11.70
CA GLN A 32 0.27 -9.29 12.67
C GLN A 32 -1.21 -9.32 12.22
N ARG A 33 -1.48 -9.03 10.93
CA ARG A 33 -2.85 -8.90 10.43
C ARG A 33 -3.58 -10.23 10.33
N MET A 34 -2.85 -11.32 10.17
CA MET A 34 -3.34 -12.69 9.98
C MET A 34 -3.29 -13.54 11.26
N GLY A 35 -3.17 -12.91 12.44
CA GLY A 35 -3.32 -13.56 13.75
C GLY A 35 -2.02 -13.92 14.46
N GLY A 36 -0.87 -13.55 13.91
CA GLY A 36 0.44 -13.69 14.56
C GLY A 36 0.77 -12.55 15.54
N PRO A 37 2.02 -12.54 16.07
CA PRO A 37 2.48 -11.49 16.98
C PRO A 37 2.49 -10.10 16.31
N PRO A 38 2.35 -9.00 17.09
CA PRO A 38 2.22 -7.64 16.57
C PRO A 38 3.58 -7.01 16.16
N LEU A 39 4.35 -7.71 15.33
CA LEU A 39 5.71 -7.33 14.95
C LEU A 39 5.76 -5.94 14.28
N PHE A 40 4.83 -5.68 13.36
CA PHE A 40 4.79 -4.41 12.64
C PHE A 40 4.53 -3.25 13.61
N SER A 41 3.56 -3.40 14.51
CA SER A 41 3.21 -2.33 15.44
C SER A 41 4.24 -2.11 16.53
N GLN A 42 4.95 -3.14 16.96
CA GLN A 42 6.09 -2.99 17.88
C GLN A 42 7.22 -2.16 17.26
N ARG A 43 7.51 -2.34 15.96
CA ARG A 43 8.63 -1.65 15.29
C ARG A 43 8.24 -0.31 14.66
N ARG A 44 7.03 -0.21 14.08
CA ARG A 44 6.61 0.92 13.23
C ARG A 44 5.34 1.63 13.70
N GLY A 45 4.69 1.15 14.76
CA GLY A 45 3.42 1.69 15.25
C GLY A 45 2.23 1.34 14.36
N HIS A 46 1.27 2.25 14.23
CA HIS A 46 0.03 1.96 13.50
C HIS A 46 0.31 1.66 12.00
N PRO A 47 -0.34 0.63 11.39
CA PRO A 47 -0.19 0.32 9.98
C PRO A 47 -0.47 1.50 9.06
N ALA A 48 -1.58 2.23 9.30
CA ALA A 48 -1.92 3.49 8.63
C ALA A 48 -1.71 3.44 7.10
N LEU A 49 -2.26 2.40 6.45
CA LEU A 49 -1.91 2.02 5.08
C LEU A 49 -2.03 3.18 4.08
N ILE A 50 -3.16 3.91 4.05
CA ILE A 50 -3.34 5.08 3.17
C ILE A 50 -2.25 6.12 3.43
N GLY A 51 -2.02 6.48 4.69
CA GLY A 51 -1.02 7.50 5.06
C GLY A 51 0.40 7.14 4.62
N ARG A 52 0.78 5.86 4.75
CA ARG A 52 2.11 5.37 4.33
C ARG A 52 2.24 5.18 2.83
N HIS A 53 1.14 5.01 2.10
CA HIS A 53 1.16 4.87 0.64
C HIS A 53 0.98 6.20 -0.10
N ARG A 54 0.70 7.30 0.60
CA ARG A 54 0.56 8.65 0.04
C ARG A 54 1.70 9.09 -0.89
N PRO A 55 2.99 8.78 -0.63
CA PRO A 55 4.08 9.18 -1.53
C PRO A 55 4.08 8.46 -2.88
N PHE A 56 3.33 7.37 -3.04
CA PHE A 56 3.38 6.51 -4.20
C PHE A 56 2.16 6.70 -5.11
N PRO A 57 2.33 6.58 -6.45
CA PRO A 57 1.21 6.63 -7.37
C PRO A 57 0.43 5.30 -7.37
N VAL A 58 -0.43 5.08 -6.37
CA VAL A 58 -1.27 3.88 -6.28
C VAL A 58 -2.49 4.01 -7.20
N THR A 59 -2.26 3.86 -8.50
CA THR A 59 -3.30 3.85 -9.54
C THR A 59 -3.98 2.48 -9.63
N HIS A 60 -5.12 2.42 -10.33
CA HIS A 60 -5.76 1.16 -10.69
C HIS A 60 -4.79 0.18 -11.39
N GLN A 61 -3.98 0.69 -12.33
CA GLN A 61 -2.96 -0.10 -13.04
C GLN A 61 -1.86 -0.62 -12.09
N ALA A 62 -1.38 0.23 -11.17
CA ALA A 62 -0.40 -0.17 -10.17
C ALA A 62 -0.95 -1.27 -9.23
N ALA A 63 -2.22 -1.17 -8.84
CA ALA A 63 -2.89 -2.18 -8.04
C ALA A 63 -2.95 -3.54 -8.76
N GLU A 64 -3.36 -3.59 -10.03
CA GLU A 64 -3.38 -4.83 -10.81
C GLU A 64 -1.97 -5.44 -10.95
N ARG A 65 -0.96 -4.61 -11.22
CA ARG A 65 0.43 -5.10 -11.37
C ARG A 65 0.95 -5.67 -10.04
N TRP A 66 0.64 -5.04 -8.92
CA TRP A 66 0.97 -5.58 -7.60
C TRP A 66 0.24 -6.90 -7.31
N LEU A 67 -1.07 -6.98 -7.61
CA LEU A 67 -1.86 -8.19 -7.42
C LEU A 67 -1.36 -9.36 -8.29
N HIS A 68 -0.90 -9.09 -9.50
CA HIS A 68 -0.26 -10.08 -10.37
C HIS A 68 0.96 -10.73 -9.70
N HIS A 69 1.85 -9.92 -9.11
CA HIS A 69 3.02 -10.45 -8.40
C HIS A 69 2.65 -11.25 -7.15
N MET A 70 1.62 -10.80 -6.41
CA MET A 70 1.13 -11.52 -5.23
C MET A 70 0.49 -12.85 -5.59
N GLN A 71 -0.28 -12.91 -6.68
CA GLN A 71 -0.87 -14.14 -7.20
C GLN A 71 0.23 -15.16 -7.55
N GLN A 72 1.25 -14.76 -8.30
CA GLN A 72 2.39 -15.62 -8.62
C GLN A 72 3.17 -16.06 -7.38
N ALA A 73 3.33 -15.19 -6.38
CA ALA A 73 3.97 -15.53 -5.11
C ALA A 73 3.17 -16.59 -4.35
N LEU A 74 1.84 -16.46 -4.27
CA LEU A 74 0.98 -17.46 -3.66
C LEU A 74 1.02 -18.79 -4.43
N GLU A 75 0.96 -18.76 -5.76
CA GLU A 75 1.02 -19.97 -6.60
C GLU A 75 2.29 -20.78 -6.33
N THR A 76 3.44 -20.10 -6.28
CA THR A 76 4.75 -20.74 -6.03
C THR A 76 5.01 -21.11 -4.56
N THR A 77 4.11 -20.78 -3.64
CA THR A 77 4.24 -21.17 -2.22
C THR A 77 3.45 -22.45 -1.94
N GLU A 78 4.14 -23.58 -1.82
CA GLU A 78 3.52 -24.91 -1.64
C GLU A 78 2.94 -25.13 -0.24
N SER A 79 3.49 -24.45 0.78
CA SER A 79 3.07 -24.62 2.17
C SER A 79 1.70 -24.00 2.50
N ILE A 80 1.12 -23.22 1.59
CA ILE A 80 -0.20 -22.58 1.76
C ILE A 80 -1.24 -23.38 0.98
N ASN A 81 -2.29 -23.85 1.64
CA ASN A 81 -3.36 -24.61 0.97
C ASN A 81 -4.24 -23.71 0.07
N PRO A 82 -4.97 -24.27 -0.92
CA PRO A 82 -5.75 -23.50 -1.89
C PRO A 82 -6.84 -22.58 -1.30
N ASP A 83 -7.53 -23.03 -0.25
CA ASP A 83 -8.55 -22.22 0.44
C ASP A 83 -7.92 -20.98 1.09
N THR A 84 -6.76 -21.15 1.72
CA THR A 84 -6.00 -20.05 2.33
C THR A 84 -5.48 -19.09 1.26
N LYS A 85 -4.96 -19.59 0.12
CA LYS A 85 -4.56 -18.73 -1.01
C LYS A 85 -5.73 -17.87 -1.49
N THR A 86 -6.91 -18.45 -1.62
CA THR A 86 -8.15 -17.73 -2.02
C THR A 86 -8.49 -16.61 -1.03
N LYS A 87 -8.51 -16.91 0.27
CA LYS A 87 -8.80 -15.92 1.33
C LYS A 87 -7.77 -14.79 1.36
N MET A 88 -6.49 -15.12 1.22
CA MET A 88 -5.41 -14.14 1.13
C MET A 88 -5.59 -13.23 -0.10
N MET A 89 -5.91 -13.81 -1.26
CA MET A 89 -6.09 -13.05 -2.49
C MET A 89 -7.30 -12.11 -2.43
N ILE A 90 -8.40 -12.53 -1.80
CA ILE A 90 -9.55 -11.67 -1.51
C ILE A 90 -9.12 -10.46 -0.67
N PHE A 91 -8.39 -10.72 0.42
CA PHE A 91 -7.87 -9.66 1.30
C PHE A 91 -6.93 -8.70 0.56
N PHE A 92 -5.99 -9.23 -0.21
CA PHE A 92 -5.03 -8.46 -1.00
C PHE A 92 -5.73 -7.59 -2.04
N ARG A 93 -6.68 -8.15 -2.80
CA ARG A 93 -7.43 -7.43 -3.82
C ARG A 93 -8.26 -6.29 -3.22
N HIS A 94 -9.01 -6.58 -2.15
CA HIS A 94 -9.77 -5.56 -1.45
C HIS A 94 -8.86 -4.42 -0.94
N THR A 95 -7.74 -4.78 -0.30
CA THR A 95 -6.81 -3.79 0.27
C THR A 95 -6.13 -2.95 -0.80
N ALA A 96 -5.78 -3.55 -1.95
CA ALA A 96 -5.18 -2.83 -3.07
C ALA A 96 -6.12 -1.72 -3.60
N TYR A 97 -7.40 -2.03 -3.84
CA TYR A 97 -8.35 -1.01 -4.29
C TYR A 97 -8.76 -0.03 -3.20
N PHE A 98 -8.76 -0.43 -1.93
CA PHE A 98 -8.88 0.51 -0.82
C PHE A 98 -7.77 1.58 -0.85
N LEU A 99 -6.53 1.19 -1.19
CA LEU A 99 -5.43 2.14 -1.38
C LEU A 99 -5.58 3.00 -2.64
N VAL A 100 -6.14 2.45 -3.73
CA VAL A 100 -6.48 3.23 -4.93
C VAL A 100 -7.46 4.35 -4.57
N ALA A 101 -8.56 4.01 -3.90
CA ALA A 101 -9.54 4.99 -3.44
C ALA A 101 -8.90 6.05 -2.51
N GLY A 102 -8.04 5.61 -1.57
CA GLY A 102 -7.30 6.52 -0.70
C GLY A 102 -6.34 7.47 -1.44
N ASN A 103 -5.70 7.00 -2.51
CA ASN A 103 -4.83 7.80 -3.37
C ASN A 103 -5.64 8.83 -4.18
N GLU A 104 -6.78 8.44 -4.74
CA GLU A 104 -7.70 9.35 -5.46
C GLU A 104 -8.21 10.48 -4.55
N MET A 105 -8.68 10.14 -3.35
CA MET A 105 -9.14 11.13 -2.36
C MET A 105 -8.03 12.09 -1.96
N THR A 106 -6.81 11.58 -1.72
CA THR A 106 -5.68 12.43 -1.32
C THR A 106 -5.29 13.40 -2.42
N ARG A 107 -5.27 12.97 -3.69
CA ARG A 107 -4.98 13.85 -4.84
C ARG A 107 -6.05 14.93 -5.02
N GLN A 108 -7.32 14.58 -4.84
CA GLN A 108 -8.41 15.56 -4.88
C GLN A 108 -8.22 16.66 -3.82
N THR A 109 -7.88 16.30 -2.57
CA THR A 109 -7.63 17.30 -1.52
C THR A 109 -6.44 18.23 -1.79
N GLN A 110 -5.44 17.79 -2.56
CA GLN A 110 -4.29 18.63 -2.94
C GLN A 110 -4.60 19.58 -4.10
N SER A 111 -5.58 19.25 -4.95
CA SER A 111 -6.01 20.09 -6.07
C SER A 111 -6.89 21.27 -5.66
N VAL A 112 -7.41 21.30 -4.42
CA VAL A 112 -8.22 22.43 -3.92
C VAL A 112 -7.28 23.47 -3.30
N PRO A 113 -7.19 24.71 -3.86
CA PRO A 113 -6.36 25.75 -3.27
C PRO A 113 -6.87 26.13 -1.87
N PRO A 114 -5.99 26.53 -0.94
CA PRO A 114 -6.43 27.00 0.37
C PRO A 114 -7.40 28.17 0.20
N CYS A 115 -8.58 28.11 0.84
CA CYS A 115 -9.53 29.22 0.84
C CYS A 115 -8.84 30.49 1.36
N LYS A 116 -8.71 31.50 0.49
CA LYS A 116 -8.17 32.83 0.83
C LYS A 116 -9.21 33.64 1.62
N HIS A 117 -9.51 33.25 2.84
CA HIS A 117 -10.29 34.10 3.77
C HIS A 117 -9.69 34.05 5.17
N ALA A 118 -8.58 34.77 5.35
CA ALA A 118 -8.08 35.12 6.68
C ALA A 118 -7.35 36.47 6.65
N THR A 119 -7.94 37.52 6.07
CA THR A 119 -7.50 38.92 6.30
C THR A 119 -8.64 39.91 6.11
N SER A 120 -9.02 40.59 7.21
CA SER A 120 -9.61 41.94 7.39
C SER A 120 -10.68 41.94 8.50
N LYS A 121 -10.31 42.18 9.78
CA LYS A 121 -10.37 43.45 10.59
C LYS A 121 -11.81 43.92 10.95
N PRO A 122 -12.07 44.73 12.02
CA PRO A 122 -11.13 45.41 12.92
C PRO A 122 -11.37 45.18 14.43
N ALA A 123 -10.44 45.71 15.23
CA ALA A 123 -10.58 45.91 16.66
C ALA A 123 -11.61 47.00 16.96
N GLU A 124 -12.34 46.80 18.05
CA GLU A 124 -13.12 47.80 18.79
C GLU A 124 -12.72 47.71 20.27
#